data_AF-A0AAW7YA66-F1
#
_entry.id   AF-A0AAW7YA66-F1
#
_cell.length_a   1.000
_cell.length_b   1.000
_cell.length_c   1.000
_cell.angle_alpha   90.00
_cell.angle_beta   90.00
_cell.angle_gamma   90.00
#
_symmetry.space_group_name_H-M   'P 1'
#
loop_
_entity.id
_entity.type
_entity.pdbx_description
1 polymer ?
#
loop_
_entity_poly.entity_id
_entity_poly.type
_entity_poly.pdbx_seq_one_letter_code
_entity_poly.pdbx_strand_id
1 'polypeptide(L)'
;MKFISFFFLAFSSLSFAVSPKCDAPTSWAPSMAYVYLTNHNVIKKDEVDHSKTVVNRMASEKIGNDIYRQIHHVSFKLKTGRVVEVITSNDASSEECSLGTVDVFLISTTYSDHSA
;
A
#
# COMPACT_ATOMS: atom_id res chain seq x y z
N MET A 1 26.76 -21.53 -50.90
CA MET A 1 25.86 -20.43 -50.46
C MET A 1 24.75 -21.04 -49.63
N LYS A 2 24.69 -20.72 -48.32
CA LYS A 2 23.63 -19.91 -47.66
C LYS A 2 22.24 -20.50 -47.98
N PHE A 3 21.48 -21.05 -47.04
CA PHE A 3 20.76 -20.31 -46.01
C PHE A 3 20.46 -21.21 -44.79
N ILE A 4 21.08 -20.93 -43.64
CA ILE A 4 20.58 -21.39 -42.35
C ILE A 4 19.51 -20.38 -41.94
N SER A 5 18.24 -20.74 -42.13
CA SER A 5 17.10 -19.93 -41.69
C SER A 5 16.97 -20.07 -40.18
N PHE A 6 17.46 -19.06 -39.47
CA PHE A 6 17.30 -18.90 -38.03
C PHE A 6 15.88 -18.39 -37.78
N PHE A 7 14.92 -19.31 -37.59
CA PHE A 7 13.57 -18.96 -37.13
C PHE A 7 13.65 -18.57 -35.65
N PHE A 8 13.94 -17.29 -35.40
CA PHE A 8 13.90 -16.68 -34.07
C PHE A 8 12.42 -16.63 -33.64
N LEU A 9 11.98 -17.64 -32.89
CA LEU A 9 10.70 -17.63 -32.18
C LEU A 9 10.71 -16.44 -31.20
N ALA A 10 10.05 -15.36 -31.61
CA ALA A 10 9.72 -14.24 -30.74
C ALA A 10 8.71 -14.72 -29.68
N PHE A 11 9.20 -15.33 -28.61
CA PHE A 11 8.46 -15.40 -27.35
C PHE A 11 8.40 -13.98 -26.79
N SER A 12 7.39 -13.22 -27.20
CA SER A 12 7.01 -12.00 -26.49
C SER A 12 6.64 -12.40 -25.08
N SER A 13 7.55 -12.16 -24.14
CA SER A 13 7.25 -12.23 -22.71
C SER A 13 6.11 -11.27 -22.43
N LEU A 14 4.92 -11.82 -22.19
CA LEU A 14 3.81 -11.06 -21.63
C LEU A 14 4.25 -10.64 -20.22
N SER A 15 4.83 -9.44 -20.10
CA SER A 15 5.07 -8.82 -18.81
C SER A 15 3.73 -8.33 -18.30
N PHE A 16 3.08 -9.13 -17.45
CA PHE A 16 1.97 -8.63 -16.66
C PHE A 16 2.54 -7.64 -15.65
N ALA A 17 2.28 -6.35 -15.87
CA ALA A 17 2.66 -5.32 -14.91
C ALA A 17 1.98 -5.61 -13.57
N VAL A 18 2.76 -6.16 -12.64
CA VAL A 18 2.34 -6.35 -11.24
C VAL A 18 2.12 -4.96 -10.66
N SER A 19 0.99 -4.76 -9.99
CA SER A 19 0.68 -3.46 -9.39
C SER A 19 1.75 -3.05 -8.37
N PRO A 20 2.11 -1.76 -8.28
CA PRO A 20 3.28 -1.28 -7.54
C PRO A 20 3.27 -1.68 -6.07
N LYS A 21 4.42 -2.03 -5.51
CA LYS A 21 4.54 -2.51 -4.13
C LYS A 21 4.74 -1.34 -3.16
N CYS A 22 3.65 -0.76 -2.69
CA CYS A 22 3.62 0.46 -1.84
C CYS A 22 3.15 0.20 -0.40
N ASP A 23 3.41 -1.00 0.10
CA ASP A 23 2.91 -1.55 1.36
C ASP A 23 3.98 -1.65 2.46
N ALA A 24 5.10 -0.92 2.36
CA ALA A 24 6.07 -0.84 3.45
C ALA A 24 5.57 0.13 4.55
N PRO A 25 5.93 -0.06 5.83
CA PRO A 25 5.58 0.89 6.90
C PRO A 25 6.05 2.33 6.66
N THR A 26 7.10 2.52 5.86
CA THR A 26 7.66 3.80 5.45
C THR A 26 7.15 4.28 4.09
N SER A 27 6.25 3.55 3.44
CA SER A 27 5.62 3.97 2.19
C SER A 27 4.76 5.22 2.39
N TRP A 28 4.39 5.86 1.27
CA TRP A 28 3.67 7.14 1.28
C TRP A 28 2.38 7.10 2.11
N ALA A 29 1.52 6.11 1.86
CA ALA A 29 0.23 6.00 2.52
C ALA A 29 0.31 5.85 4.06
N PRO A 30 1.09 4.90 4.62
CA PRO A 30 1.24 4.82 6.08
C PRO A 30 1.97 6.03 6.68
N SER A 31 2.91 6.64 5.97
CA SER A 31 3.58 7.87 6.44
C SER A 31 2.60 9.03 6.56
N MET A 32 1.74 9.21 5.55
CA MET A 32 0.69 10.23 5.59
C MET A 32 -0.33 9.94 6.69
N ALA A 33 -0.77 8.69 6.83
CA ALA A 33 -1.65 8.31 7.93
C ALA A 33 -1.08 8.68 9.31
N TYR A 34 0.20 8.38 9.56
CA TYR A 34 0.87 8.77 10.79
C TYR A 34 0.85 10.30 11.02
N VAL A 35 1.10 11.09 9.97
CA VAL A 35 1.03 12.55 10.03
C VAL A 35 -0.38 13.04 10.36
N TYR A 36 -1.41 12.55 9.66
CA TYR A 36 -2.81 12.93 9.91
C TYR A 36 -3.22 12.58 11.35
N LEU A 37 -2.94 11.35 11.81
CA LEU A 37 -3.26 10.93 13.17
C LEU A 37 -2.57 11.79 14.23
N THR A 38 -1.33 12.21 13.98
CA THR A 38 -0.59 13.11 14.89
C THR A 38 -1.18 14.52 14.89
N ASN A 39 -1.46 15.09 13.71
CA ASN A 39 -2.02 16.42 13.58
C ASN A 39 -3.42 16.54 14.23
N HIS A 40 -4.18 15.44 14.23
CA HIS A 40 -5.49 15.36 14.87
C HIS A 40 -5.46 14.83 16.33
N ASN A 41 -4.27 14.69 16.94
CA ASN A 41 -4.08 14.22 18.32
C ASN A 41 -4.67 12.83 18.63
N VAL A 42 -4.82 11.96 17.62
CA VAL A 42 -5.22 10.55 17.81
C VAL A 42 -4.07 9.73 18.39
N ILE A 43 -2.85 10.04 17.93
CA ILE A 43 -1.58 9.51 18.45
C ILE A 43 -0.61 10.66 18.71
N LYS A 44 0.43 10.43 19.52
CA LYS A 44 1.53 11.39 19.66
C LYS A 44 2.78 10.90 18.91
N LYS A 45 3.62 11.86 18.50
CA LYS A 45 4.79 11.63 17.63
C LYS A 45 5.70 10.49 18.12
N ASP A 46 5.94 10.40 19.43
CA ASP A 46 6.88 9.43 20.00
C ASP A 46 6.22 8.19 20.62
N GLU A 47 4.91 8.01 20.45
CA GLU A 47 4.17 6.87 21.02
C GLU A 47 4.15 5.64 20.11
N VAL A 48 4.41 5.78 18.81
CA VAL A 48 4.38 4.68 17.85
C VAL A 48 5.69 3.88 17.90
N ASP A 49 5.57 2.56 17.96
CA ASP A 49 6.66 1.61 17.73
C ASP A 49 6.69 1.25 16.25
N HIS A 50 7.43 2.03 15.46
CA HIS A 50 7.49 1.89 14.00
C HIS A 50 7.98 0.50 13.54
N SER A 51 8.74 -0.22 14.38
CA SER A 51 9.20 -1.58 14.08
C SER A 51 8.06 -2.62 14.10
N LYS A 52 6.92 -2.27 14.71
CA LYS A 52 5.74 -3.12 14.85
C LYS A 52 4.54 -2.61 14.07
N THR A 53 4.72 -1.58 13.25
CA THR A 53 3.69 -1.13 12.31
C THR A 53 3.50 -2.19 11.24
N VAL A 54 2.26 -2.62 11.05
CA VAL A 54 1.88 -3.57 9.99
C VAL A 54 1.09 -2.83 8.94
N VAL A 55 1.41 -3.07 7.67
CA VAL A 55 0.69 -2.52 6.52
C VAL A 55 0.27 -3.71 5.66
N ASN A 56 -1.03 -3.80 5.40
CA ASN A 56 -1.60 -4.83 4.55
C ASN A 56 -2.33 -4.16 3.37
N ARG A 57 -1.88 -4.41 2.14
CA ARG A 57 -2.58 -3.94 0.95
C ARG A 57 -3.81 -4.80 0.69
N MET A 58 -4.99 -4.25 0.97
CA MET A 58 -6.27 -4.94 0.81
C MET A 58 -6.72 -4.96 -0.65
N ALA A 59 -6.44 -3.89 -1.41
CA ALA A 59 -6.81 -3.79 -2.81
C ALA A 59 -5.79 -2.96 -3.60
N SER A 60 -5.73 -3.22 -4.90
CA SER A 60 -4.91 -2.49 -5.87
C SER A 60 -5.60 -2.57 -7.23
N GLU A 61 -6.29 -1.51 -7.62
CA GLU A 61 -7.08 -1.43 -8.84
C GLU A 61 -6.40 -0.52 -9.86
N LYS A 62 -6.27 -0.97 -11.11
CA LYS A 62 -5.77 -0.12 -12.19
C LYS A 62 -6.88 0.83 -12.66
N ILE A 63 -6.73 2.12 -12.41
CA ILE A 63 -7.73 3.15 -12.74
C ILE A 63 -7.34 4.03 -13.93
N GLY A 64 -6.12 3.85 -14.45
CA GLY A 64 -5.62 4.63 -15.59
C GLY A 64 -4.37 4.02 -16.22
N ASN A 65 -3.75 4.77 -17.14
CA ASN A 65 -2.47 4.36 -17.71
C ASN A 65 -1.38 4.46 -16.65
N ASP A 66 -0.90 3.30 -16.18
CA ASP A 66 0.05 3.16 -15.08
C ASP A 66 -0.35 3.89 -13.79
N ILE A 67 -1.66 3.98 -13.52
CA ILE A 67 -2.19 4.50 -12.25
C ILE A 67 -3.03 3.43 -11.59
N TYR A 68 -2.69 3.17 -10.34
CA TYR A 68 -3.30 2.15 -9.48
C TYR A 68 -3.80 2.81 -8.20
N ARG A 69 -5.09 2.66 -7.91
CA ARG A 69 -5.64 3.00 -6.60
C ARG A 69 -5.39 1.85 -5.64
N GLN A 70 -4.69 2.14 -4.54
CA GLN A 70 -4.37 1.15 -3.53
C GLN A 70 -5.07 1.47 -2.22
N ILE A 71 -5.64 0.41 -1.63
CA ILE A 71 -6.28 0.47 -0.32
C ILE A 71 -5.42 -0.31 0.65
N HIS A 72 -4.97 0.33 1.72
CA HIS A 72 -4.17 -0.31 2.76
C HIS A 72 -4.90 -0.31 4.10
N HIS A 73 -4.81 -1.42 4.82
CA HIS A 73 -5.06 -1.46 6.26
C HIS A 73 -3.72 -1.29 6.98
N VAL A 74 -3.62 -0.25 7.80
CA VAL A 74 -2.41 0.05 8.57
C VAL A 74 -2.71 -0.05 10.05
N SER A 75 -1.95 -0.90 10.75
CA SER A 75 -2.03 -1.07 12.20
C SER A 75 -0.78 -0.45 12.84
N PHE A 76 -0.94 0.72 13.47
CA PHE A 76 0.10 1.36 14.26
C PHE A 76 0.12 0.78 15.67
N LYS A 77 1.20 0.09 16.04
CA LYS A 77 1.41 -0.39 17.41
C LYS A 77 2.04 0.71 18.24
N LEU A 78 1.39 1.10 19.33
CA LEU A 78 1.96 2.05 20.29
C LEU A 78 2.87 1.32 21.26
N LYS A 79 3.85 2.04 21.82
CA LYS A 79 4.76 1.56 22.88
C LYS A 79 4.02 1.07 24.12
N THR A 80 2.81 1.58 24.37
CA THR A 80 1.93 1.13 25.46
C THR A 80 1.24 -0.22 25.19
N GLY A 81 1.34 -0.75 23.97
CA GLY A 81 0.64 -1.95 23.52
C GLY A 81 -0.70 -1.69 22.86
N ARG A 82 -1.27 -0.48 22.93
CA ARG A 82 -2.47 -0.09 22.17
C ARG A 82 -2.21 -0.19 20.66
N VAL A 83 -3.23 -0.54 19.89
CA VAL A 83 -3.19 -0.52 18.42
C VAL A 83 -4.14 0.58 17.94
N VAL A 84 -3.69 1.38 16.98
CA VAL A 84 -4.53 2.32 16.24
C VAL A 84 -4.55 1.88 14.79
N GLU A 85 -5.73 1.64 14.26
CA GLU A 85 -5.92 1.07 12.92
C GLU A 85 -6.57 2.09 11.99
N VAL A 86 -6.08 2.15 10.76
CA VAL A 86 -6.64 3.02 9.72
C VAL A 86 -6.73 2.30 8.39
N ILE A 87 -7.70 2.69 7.57
CA ILE A 87 -7.68 2.42 6.14
C ILE A 87 -7.12 3.64 5.42
N THR A 88 -6.25 3.44 4.44
CA THR A 88 -5.81 4.50 3.53
C THR A 88 -6.22 4.19 2.10
N SER A 89 -6.47 5.25 1.32
CA SER A 89 -6.66 5.19 -0.13
C SER A 89 -5.70 6.17 -0.79
N ASN A 90 -4.88 5.68 -1.70
CA ASN A 90 -3.92 6.50 -2.44
C ASN A 90 -3.72 6.00 -3.86
N ASP A 91 -3.25 6.87 -4.74
CA ASP A 91 -2.82 6.47 -6.08
C ASP A 91 -1.31 6.17 -6.08
N ALA A 92 -0.90 5.26 -6.96
CA ALA A 92 0.48 4.87 -7.20
C ALA A 92 0.67 4.46 -8.68
N SER A 93 1.87 4.63 -9.20
CA SER A 93 2.30 4.10 -10.49
C SER A 93 3.38 3.04 -10.30
N SER A 94 3.77 2.37 -11.38
CA SER A 94 4.89 1.44 -11.36
C SER A 94 6.21 2.08 -10.88
N GLU A 95 6.35 3.40 -11.04
CA GLU A 95 7.54 4.18 -10.67
C GLU A 95 7.41 4.88 -9.30
N GLU A 96 6.21 5.32 -8.91
CA GLU A 96 6.03 6.15 -7.71
C GLU A 96 4.84 5.72 -6.86
N CYS A 97 5.09 5.56 -5.55
CA CYS A 97 4.02 5.29 -4.57
C CYS A 97 3.31 6.54 -4.06
N SER A 98 3.79 7.73 -4.44
CA SER A 98 3.37 9.01 -3.88
C SER A 98 2.64 9.88 -4.89
N LEU A 99 1.62 9.31 -5.54
CA LEU A 99 0.78 10.07 -6.46
C LEU A 99 -0.40 10.68 -5.69
N GLY A 100 -0.43 12.01 -5.64
CA GLY A 100 -1.53 12.77 -5.10
C GLY A 100 -1.72 12.64 -3.58
N THR A 101 -2.95 12.90 -3.14
CA THR A 101 -3.34 12.89 -1.73
C THR A 101 -3.63 11.48 -1.22
N VAL A 102 -3.54 11.32 0.09
CA VAL A 102 -3.92 10.09 0.78
C VAL A 102 -5.16 10.38 1.61
N ASP A 103 -6.24 9.67 1.34
CA ASP A 103 -7.39 9.65 2.23
C ASP A 103 -7.12 8.69 3.39
N VAL A 104 -7.44 9.10 4.61
CA VAL A 104 -7.18 8.34 5.85
C VAL A 104 -8.47 8.18 6.64
N PHE A 105 -8.88 6.94 6.84
CA PHE A 105 -10.09 6.58 7.58
C PHE A 105 -9.68 5.89 8.89
N LEU A 106 -10.00 6.51 10.03
CA LEU A 106 -9.76 5.91 11.35
C LEU A 106 -10.79 4.81 11.61
N ILE A 107 -10.32 3.62 11.94
CA ILE A 107 -11.18 2.51 12.33
C ILE A 107 -11.51 2.65 13.82
N SER A 108 -12.78 2.88 14.15
CA SER A 108 -13.27 2.95 15.53
C SER A 108 -13.72 1.59 16.07
N THR A 109 -14.26 0.73 15.21
CA THR A 109 -14.81 -0.57 15.58
C THR A 109 -14.75 -1.52 14.39
N THR A 110 -14.38 -2.77 14.65
CA THR A 110 -14.34 -3.86 13.66
C THR A 110 -15.32 -4.95 14.09
N TYR A 111 -16.10 -5.44 13.14
CA TYR A 111 -16.98 -6.60 13.32
C TYR A 111 -16.48 -7.73 12.44
N SER A 112 -16.40 -8.93 13.00
CA SER A 112 -15.99 -10.13 12.28
C SER A 112 -16.93 -11.27 12.66
N ASP A 113 -17.37 -12.04 11.66
CA ASP A 113 -18.02 -13.32 11.93
C ASP A 113 -16.92 -14.36 12.17
N HIS A 114 -16.94 -14.97 13.35
CA HIS A 114 -15.96 -15.99 13.76
C HIS A 114 -16.44 -17.42 13.45
N SER A 115 -17.50 -17.56 12.65
CA SER A 115 -18.17 -18.83 12.39
C SER A 115 -17.62 -19.63 11.19
N ALA A 116 -16.43 -19.27 10.69
CA ALA A 116 -15.78 -19.94 9.56
C ALA A 116 -14.73 -20.96 10.01
#